data_AF-A0A6N8HPY6-F1
#
_entry.id   AF-A0A6N8HPY6-F1
#
_cell.length_a   1.000
_cell.length_b   1.000
_cell.length_c   1.000
_cell.angle_alpha   90.00
_cell.angle_beta   90.00
_cell.angle_gamma   90.00
#
_symmetry.space_group_name_H-M   'P 1'
#
loop_
_entity.id
_entity.type
_entity.pdbx_description
1 polymer ?
#
loop_
_entity_poly.entity_id
_entity_poly.type
_entity_poly.pdbx_seq_one_letter_code
_entity_poly.pdbx_strand_id
1 'polypeptide(L)' 'MIGPPDRARAVELIQEANRNGARLSKACEELHIHVRTYQRWVSEGDVKVDQRPHAKRPTPKINYRKKKGQKF' A
#
# COMPACT_ATOMS: atom_id res chain seq x y z
N MET A 1 0.27 1.10 7.04
CA MET A 1 0.36 0.55 5.67
C MET A 1 1.34 1.43 4.92
N ILE A 2 2.43 0.86 4.39
CA ILE A 2 3.45 1.63 3.64
C ILE A 2 2.79 2.17 2.36
N GLY A 3 2.87 3.49 2.18
CA GLY A 3 2.26 4.21 1.06
C GLY A 3 2.92 3.85 -0.27
N PRO A 4 2.24 4.04 -1.42
CA PRO A 4 2.81 3.76 -2.73
C PRO A 4 4.23 4.34 -2.96
N PRO A 5 4.52 5.63 -2.67
CA PRO A 5 5.89 6.16 -2.86
C PRO A 5 6.92 5.50 -1.93
N ASP A 6 6.54 5.20 -0.69
CA ASP A 6 7.42 4.57 0.30
C ASP A 6 7.78 3.13 -0.08
N ARG A 7 6.93 2.43 -0.84
CA ARG A 7 7.21 1.06 -1.33
C ARG A 7 8.35 1.04 -2.33
N ALA A 8 8.35 1.97 -3.29
CA ALA A 8 9.40 2.04 -4.30
C ALA A 8 10.76 2.27 -3.63
N ARG A 9 10.80 3.21 -2.66
CA ARG A 9 12.00 3.49 -1.88
C ARG A 9 12.45 2.29 -1.05
N ALA A 10 11.52 1.59 -0.41
CA ALA A 10 11.83 0.39 0.36
C ALA A 10 12.40 -0.73 -0.53
N VAL A 11 11.87 -0.94 -1.74
CA VAL A 11 12.39 -1.93 -2.70
C VAL A 11 13.81 -1.58 -3.13
N GLU A 12 14.07 -0.31 -3.44
CA GLU A 12 15.40 0.19 -3.82
C GLU A 12 16.44 -0.08 -2.72
N LEU A 13 16.12 0.29 -1.47
CA LEU A 13 17.01 0.08 -0.32
C LEU A 13 17.27 -1.41 -0.04
N ILE A 14 16.25 -2.27 -0.15
CA ILE A 14 16.41 -3.72 0.03
C ILE A 14 17.30 -4.30 -1.07
N GLN A 15 17.13 -3.87 -2.31
CA GLN A 15 17.96 -4.32 -3.43
C GLN A 15 19.40 -3.84 -3.30
N GLU A 16 19.62 -2.61 -2.84
CA GLU A 16 20.95 -2.07 -2.53
C GLU A 16 21.64 -2.88 -1.44
N ALA A 17 20.97 -3.11 -0.30
CA ALA A 17 21.51 -3.91 0.79
C ALA A 17 21.85 -5.34 0.33
N ASN A 18 20.98 -5.96 -0.48
CA ASN A 18 21.21 -7.29 -1.01
C ASN A 18 22.39 -7.35 -1.98
N ARG A 19 22.58 -6.31 -2.83
CA ARG A 19 23.78 -6.19 -3.69
C ARG A 19 25.07 -6.03 -2.89
N ASN A 20 25.00 -5.36 -1.74
CA ASN A 20 26.12 -5.24 -0.80
C ASN A 20 26.34 -6.51 0.06
N GLY A 21 25.60 -7.59 -0.20
CA GLY A 21 25.78 -8.90 0.44
C GLY A 21 24.87 -9.17 1.64
N ALA A 22 23.95 -8.27 1.98
CA ALA A 22 22.96 -8.53 3.03
C ALA A 22 21.99 -9.62 2.58
N ARG A 23 21.61 -10.53 3.49
CA ARG A 23 20.53 -11.49 3.21
C ARG A 23 19.22 -10.74 3.05
N LEU A 24 18.45 -11.04 2.00
CA LEU A 24 17.14 -10.44 1.74
C LEU A 24 16.21 -10.45 2.98
N SER A 25 16.22 -11.53 3.76
CA SER A 25 15.44 -11.63 5.00
C SER A 25 15.84 -10.59 6.05
N LYS A 26 17.14 -10.31 6.18
CA LYS A 26 17.68 -9.32 7.12
C LYS A 26 17.42 -7.89 6.64
N ALA A 27 17.55 -7.64 5.34
CA ALA A 27 17.18 -6.35 4.76
C ALA A 27 15.68 -6.03 4.90
N CYS A 28 14.80 -7.04 4.76
CA CYS A 28 13.37 -6.87 4.99
C CYS A 28 13.05 -6.62 6.48
N GLU A 29 13.73 -7.32 7.39
CA GLU A 29 13.56 -7.20 8.84
C GLU A 29 13.85 -5.78 9.34
N GLU A 30 14.88 -5.12 8.80
CA GLU A 30 15.27 -3.75 9.16
C GLU A 30 14.17 -2.72 8.83
N LEU A 31 13.45 -2.93 7.72
CA LEU A 31 12.32 -2.09 7.33
C LEU A 31 11.00 -2.54 7.98
N HIS A 32 11.05 -3.48 8.92
CA HIS A 32 9.90 -4.09 9.59
C HIS A 32 8.86 -4.65 8.60
N ILE A 33 9.32 -5.21 7.48
CA ILE A 33 8.46 -5.88 6.52
C ILE A 33 8.83 -7.35 6.35
N HIS A 34 7.85 -8.16 6.01
CA HIS A 34 8.08 -9.56 5.69
C HIS A 34 8.61 -9.72 4.27
N VAL A 35 9.46 -10.73 4.03
CA VAL A 35 9.99 -11.07 2.69
C VAL A 35 8.87 -11.24 1.65
N ARG A 36 7.76 -11.85 2.06
CA ARG A 36 6.57 -12.04 1.20
C ARG A 36 5.95 -10.72 0.75
N THR A 37 6.03 -9.67 1.58
CA THR A 37 5.56 -8.32 1.24
C THR A 37 6.46 -7.70 0.18
N TYR A 38 7.78 -7.80 0.35
CA TYR A 38 8.74 -7.39 -0.68
C TYR A 38 8.53 -8.14 -2.00
N GLN A 39 8.44 -9.47 -1.96
CA GLN A 39 8.20 -10.31 -3.14
C GLN A 39 6.91 -9.91 -3.86
N ARG A 40 5.86 -9.58 -3.12
CA ARG A 40 4.59 -9.10 -3.70
C ARG A 40 4.78 -7.77 -4.43
N TRP A 41 5.54 -6.83 -3.87
CA TRP A 41 5.82 -5.54 -4.53
C TRP A 41 6.65 -5.71 -5.80
N VAL A 42 7.61 -6.63 -5.81
CA VAL A 42 8.45 -6.90 -6.98
C VAL A 42 7.72 -7.73 -8.05
N SER A 43 6.90 -8.71 -7.64
CA SER A 43 6.18 -9.60 -8.56
C SER A 43 5.00 -8.93 -9.26
N GLU A 44 4.43 -7.85 -8.71
CA GLU A 44 3.34 -7.13 -9.36
C GLU A 44 3.83 -6.19 -10.49
N GLY A 45 5.15 -6.13 -10.78
CA GLY A 45 5.75 -5.45 -11.94
C GLY A 45 5.67 -3.92 -11.93
N ASP A 46 4.73 -3.37 -11.15
CA ASP A 46 4.54 -1.97 -10.87
C ASP A 46 4.09 -1.85 -9.41
N VAL A 47 4.57 -0.82 -8.72
CA VAL A 47 4.05 -0.48 -7.38
C VAL A 47 2.61 -0.02 -7.56
N LYS A 48 1.66 -0.97 -7.56
CA LYS A 48 0.24 -0.67 -7.69
C LYS A 48 -0.16 0.26 -6.56
N VAL A 49 -0.46 1.50 -6.95
CA VAL A 49 -1.14 2.47 -6.11
C VAL A 49 -2.42 1.81 -5.60
N ASP A 50 -2.71 1.99 -4.31
CA ASP A 50 -3.93 1.47 -3.70
C ASP A 50 -5.13 1.87 -4.58
N GLN A 51 -5.83 0.88 -5.13
CA GLN A 51 -6.97 1.10 -6.03
C GLN A 51 -8.27 1.35 -5.26
N ARG A 52 -8.28 1.28 -3.91
CA ARG A 52 -9.48 1.57 -3.09
C ARG A 52 -10.08 2.95 -3.33
N PRO A 53 -9.29 4.03 -3.60
CA PRO A 53 -9.83 5.34 -3.96
C PRO A 53 -10.41 5.36 -5.39
N HIS A 54 -9.84 4.56 -6.30
CA HIS A 54 -10.24 4.52 -7.72
C HIS A 54 -11.38 3.53 -7.99
N ALA A 55 -11.70 2.66 -7.04
CA ALA A 55 -12.82 1.73 -7.13
C ALA A 55 -14.14 2.51 -7.23
N LYS A 56 -14.85 2.38 -8.35
CA LYS A 56 -16.21 2.91 -8.53
C LYS A 56 -17.12 2.26 -7.49
N ARG A 57 -17.40 2.98 -6.40
CA ARG A 57 -18.41 2.59 -5.41
C ARG A 57 -19.78 3.00 -5.96
N PRO A 58 -20.71 2.08 -6.22
CA PRO A 58 -22.08 2.48 -6.49
C PRO A 58 -22.61 3.23 -5.27
N THR A 59 -23.35 4.32 -5.50
CA THR A 59 -24.07 4.99 -4.43
C THR A 59 -24.97 3.96 -3.72
N PRO A 60 -24.87 3.83 -2.39
CA PRO A 60 -25.68 2.87 -1.67
C PRO A 60 -27.17 3.14 -1.96
N LYS A 61 -27.92 2.09 -2.31
CA LYS A 61 -29.38 2.09 -2.51
C LYS A 61 -30.14 2.23 -1.17
N ILE A 62 -29.60 2.99 -0.22
CA ILE A 62 -30.29 3.31 1.02
C ILE A 62 -30.73 4.77 0.93
N ASN A 63 -32.03 4.91 0.73
CA ASN A 63 -32.85 6.10 0.82
C ASN A 63 -32.77 6.69 2.24
N TYR A 64 -31.64 7.32 2.58
CA TYR A 64 -31.61 8.25 3.71
C TYR A 64 -32.42 9.49 3.30
N ARG A 65 -33.69 9.48 3.71
CA ARG A 65 -34.60 10.64 3.73
C ARG A 65 -33.87 11.78 4.44
N LYS A 66 -33.31 12.74 3.69
CA LYS A 66 -32.76 13.97 4.25
C LYS A 66 -33.88 14.68 5.01
N LYS A 67 -33.90 14.58 6.35
CA LYS A 67 -34.70 15.51 7.16
C LYS A 67 -34.04 16.89 7.00
N LYS A 68 -34.72 17.77 6.26
CA LYS A 68 -34.42 19.19 6.20
C LYS A 68 -34.54 19.75 7.62
N GLY A 69 -33.53 20.54 8.00
CA GLY A 69 -33.62 21.68 8.91
C GLY A 69 -34.30 21.48 10.25
N GLN A 70 -33.49 21.50 11.32
CA GLN A 70 -33.95 22.07 12.57
C GLN A 70 -32.94 23.15 12.98
N LYS A 71 -33.23 24.39 12.56
CA LYS A 71 -32.74 25.55 13.28
C LYS A 71 -33.53 25.60 14.58
N PHE A 72 -32.83 25.58 15.71
CA PHE A 72 -33.27 26.19 16.95
C PHE A 72 -32.25 27.26 17.30
#